data_AF-A0A161SHB2-F1
#
_entry.id   AF-A0A161SHB2-F1
#
_cell.length_a   1.000
_cell.length_b   1.000
_cell.length_c   1.000
_cell.angle_alpha   90.00
_cell.angle_beta   90.00
_cell.angle_gamma   90.00
#
_symmetry.space_group_name_H-M   'P 1'
#
loop_
_entity.id
_entity.type
_entity.pdbx_description
1 polymer ?
#
loop_
_entity_poly.entity_id
_entity_poly.type
_entity_poly.pdbx_seq_one_letter_code
_entity_poly.pdbx_strand_id
1 'polypeptide(L)'
;MRSFKTVLAKTALALSLLLPLPGWIGEAPKALAEGPTDPAPFINPTVVNENAGKKILFDNTHGQTAGAADWVIDGGFSDFANALANNGYYVKELRKTTPITLNDLSGYDVFVIGEANIPYKTSEQDAMSQYVRNGGSIFFVADHYNADRNKNRWDASEVMNGYRRGAWTDPAKGMSAEERASDAMQGVASSDWLATNFGVRFRYNALGDVTANQIVSPNQAFGITQGVSTVAMHAGSTLAIIDPLKAKGIVYLPQTNAAWPNAVDQGVYNGGGKAEGPYAAVAKVAAGKAAFIGDSSPVEDATPKYRREETGQAKTTYDGFKEQDDGKLLVNIVNWLSKKESYTQLNQVPNLQLDQPTALLPFEDPASSTEPKPEPWATPAAGYKWWDRSTFKSGSYGTGSVVGNAAYSFVKQEPLPNAQEFQIRVVVDNLAPGTTVSDLSLGIYVTGGTQVAKIRNADGSWPSGYGYSANFSLTANSQGKATKDLTVQIKSGTNGSANLRLKQAGNNLKTEAVTISNVPAQPLP
;
A
#
# COMPACT_ATOMS: atom_id res chain seq x y z
N MET A 1 22.48 -72.74 15.88
CA MET A 1 21.47 -73.62 15.23
C MET A 1 20.14 -72.85 15.22
N ARG A 2 19.60 -72.49 14.04
CA ARG A 2 18.35 -73.05 13.46
C ARG A 2 17.23 -73.22 14.51
N SER A 3 15.98 -72.83 14.34
CA SER A 3 15.18 -72.28 13.23
C SER A 3 13.78 -72.05 13.80
N PHE A 4 13.09 -71.02 13.27
CA PHE A 4 11.65 -70.84 13.15
C PHE A 4 10.73 -72.06 13.36
N LYS A 5 9.57 -71.85 14.00
CA LYS A 5 8.23 -71.94 13.36
C LYS A 5 7.08 -71.39 14.23
N THR A 6 6.33 -70.51 13.58
CA THR A 6 5.01 -69.87 13.77
C THR A 6 3.89 -70.88 14.15
N VAL A 7 2.74 -70.54 14.78
CA VAL A 7 1.58 -69.79 14.21
C VAL A 7 0.40 -69.69 15.22
N LEU A 8 -0.33 -68.55 15.18
CA LEU A 8 -1.72 -68.20 15.61
C LEU A 8 -2.22 -68.51 17.06
N ALA A 9 -3.14 -67.78 17.69
CA ALA A 9 -3.77 -66.46 17.55
C ALA A 9 -4.74 -66.31 18.75
N LYS A 10 -4.91 -65.10 19.29
CA LYS A 10 -6.20 -64.42 19.54
C LYS A 10 -6.15 -63.43 20.73
N THR A 11 -6.50 -62.19 20.39
CA THR A 11 -7.26 -61.20 21.16
C THR A 11 -6.68 -60.64 22.47
N ALA A 12 -6.02 -59.48 22.35
CA ALA A 12 -6.12 -58.43 23.35
C ALA A 12 -6.67 -57.16 22.66
N LEU A 13 -7.82 -56.72 23.15
CA LEU A 13 -8.58 -55.55 22.72
C LEU A 13 -7.80 -54.29 23.14
N ALA A 14 -7.20 -53.59 22.18
CA ALA A 14 -6.54 -52.32 22.43
C ALA A 14 -7.59 -51.20 22.51
N LEU A 15 -7.74 -50.64 23.71
CA LEU A 15 -8.49 -49.42 23.96
C LEU A 15 -7.66 -48.23 23.44
N SER A 16 -7.82 -47.88 22.16
CA SER A 16 -7.28 -46.65 21.61
C SER A 16 -8.07 -45.45 22.14
N LEU A 17 -7.47 -44.66 23.03
CA LEU A 17 -7.94 -43.29 23.29
C LEU A 17 -7.85 -42.50 21.98
N LEU A 18 -9.00 -42.20 21.39
CA LEU A 18 -9.14 -41.16 20.38
C LEU A 18 -8.94 -39.81 21.08
N LEU A 19 -7.71 -39.30 21.06
CA LEU A 19 -7.45 -37.87 21.26
C LEU A 19 -7.95 -37.13 20.02
N PRO A 20 -8.82 -36.11 20.15
CA PRO A 20 -9.24 -35.32 19.01
C PRO A 20 -8.05 -34.49 18.53
N LEU A 21 -7.61 -34.78 17.30
CA LEU A 21 -6.77 -33.88 16.51
C LEU A 21 -7.48 -32.53 16.36
N PRO A 22 -6.85 -31.38 16.64
CA PRO A 22 -7.42 -30.08 16.29
C PRO A 22 -7.30 -29.88 14.77
N GLY A 23 -8.28 -30.42 14.05
CA GLY A 23 -8.48 -30.23 12.62
C GLY A 23 -9.82 -29.56 12.37
N TRP A 24 -9.76 -28.35 11.81
CA TRP A 24 -10.80 -27.72 10.99
C TRP A 24 -12.26 -27.92 11.44
N ILE A 25 -12.61 -27.27 12.54
CA ILE A 25 -13.94 -26.66 12.64
C ILE A 25 -13.79 -25.29 12.01
N GLY A 26 -14.43 -25.08 10.86
CA GLY A 26 -14.41 -23.79 10.17
C GLY A 26 -14.79 -22.68 11.14
N GLU A 27 -13.83 -21.79 11.42
CA GLU A 27 -14.14 -20.54 12.08
C GLU A 27 -15.25 -19.88 11.28
N ALA A 28 -16.35 -19.55 11.97
CA ALA A 28 -17.34 -18.64 11.40
C ALA A 28 -16.57 -17.39 10.95
N PRO A 29 -16.65 -16.98 9.67
CA PRO A 29 -15.94 -15.80 9.22
C PRO A 29 -16.53 -14.62 9.98
N LYS A 30 -15.72 -14.04 10.87
CA LYS A 30 -15.99 -12.73 11.42
C LYS A 30 -16.11 -11.81 10.21
N ALA A 31 -17.22 -11.09 10.08
CA ALA A 31 -17.21 -9.86 9.30
C ALA A 31 -16.15 -8.99 9.99
N LEU A 32 -14.92 -8.97 9.44
CA LEU A 32 -13.81 -8.27 10.07
C LEU A 32 -14.12 -6.78 9.90
N ALA A 33 -14.61 -6.15 10.97
CA ALA A 33 -14.19 -4.79 11.22
C ALA A 33 -12.66 -4.80 11.12
N GLU A 34 -12.07 -3.89 10.37
CA GLU A 34 -10.62 -3.79 10.30
C GLU A 34 -10.21 -2.55 11.06
N GLY A 35 -9.65 -2.81 12.24
CA GLY A 35 -9.04 -1.87 13.13
C GLY A 35 -7.76 -2.45 13.74
N PRO A 36 -7.11 -1.71 14.64
CA PRO A 36 -5.82 -2.07 15.21
C PRO A 36 -5.85 -3.30 16.12
N THR A 37 -7.05 -3.79 16.48
CA THR A 37 -7.24 -4.99 17.32
C THR A 37 -7.59 -6.24 16.52
N ASP A 38 -7.87 -6.09 15.23
CA ASP A 38 -8.25 -7.20 14.36
C ASP A 38 -7.00 -7.91 13.83
N PRO A 39 -7.12 -9.20 13.42
CA PRO A 39 -6.01 -9.92 12.82
C PRO A 39 -5.44 -9.13 11.63
N ALA A 40 -4.13 -8.91 11.65
CA ALA A 40 -3.45 -8.21 10.57
C ALA A 40 -3.43 -9.07 9.29
N PRO A 41 -3.68 -8.48 8.11
CA PRO A 41 -3.58 -9.18 6.84
C PRO A 41 -2.14 -9.64 6.59
N PHE A 42 -2.02 -10.68 5.78
CA PHE A 42 -0.75 -11.19 5.32
C PHE A 42 -0.89 -11.80 3.93
N ILE A 43 0.21 -11.84 3.19
CA ILE A 43 0.32 -12.45 1.87
C ILE A 43 1.43 -13.49 1.93
N ASN A 44 1.09 -14.72 1.58
CA ASN A 44 2.07 -15.80 1.48
C ASN A 44 2.91 -15.64 0.20
N PRO A 45 4.19 -16.05 0.24
CA PRO A 45 5.00 -16.07 -0.98
C PRO A 45 4.37 -16.97 -2.03
N THR A 46 4.38 -16.54 -3.29
CA THR A 46 3.80 -17.32 -4.41
C THR A 46 4.85 -18.15 -5.15
N VAL A 47 6.14 -17.92 -4.85
CA VAL A 47 7.29 -18.64 -5.41
C VAL A 47 8.30 -18.99 -4.31
N VAL A 48 9.17 -19.96 -4.60
CA VAL A 48 10.31 -20.30 -3.75
C VAL A 48 11.60 -19.94 -4.50
N ASN A 49 12.35 -18.97 -3.97
CA ASN A 49 13.60 -18.45 -4.53
C ASN A 49 14.57 -18.07 -3.38
N GLU A 50 15.60 -17.26 -3.65
CA GLU A 50 16.56 -16.77 -2.65
C GLU A 50 15.96 -15.90 -1.53
N ASN A 51 14.71 -15.47 -1.67
CA ASN A 51 13.97 -14.73 -0.66
C ASN A 51 13.04 -15.61 0.18
N ALA A 52 12.95 -16.91 -0.14
CA ALA A 52 12.13 -17.84 0.62
C ALA A 52 12.51 -17.83 2.10
N GLY A 53 11.51 -17.68 2.97
CA GLY A 53 11.67 -17.60 4.42
C GLY A 53 11.95 -16.19 4.97
N LYS A 54 12.24 -15.21 4.11
CA LYS A 54 12.38 -13.80 4.53
C LYS A 54 11.02 -13.15 4.71
N LYS A 55 10.91 -12.23 5.66
CA LYS A 55 9.65 -11.61 6.08
C LYS A 55 9.69 -10.08 6.03
N ILE A 56 8.64 -9.50 5.49
CA ILE A 56 8.44 -8.05 5.37
C ILE A 56 7.24 -7.64 6.23
N LEU A 57 7.44 -6.63 7.08
CA LEU A 57 6.40 -6.05 7.92
C LEU A 57 6.04 -4.66 7.40
N PHE A 58 4.77 -4.36 7.20
CA PHE A 58 4.28 -3.02 6.83
C PHE A 58 3.61 -2.37 8.05
N ASP A 59 3.90 -1.09 8.29
CA ASP A 59 3.30 -0.34 9.39
C ASP A 59 1.83 0.02 9.10
N ASN A 60 0.95 -0.20 10.07
CA ASN A 60 -0.39 0.40 10.11
C ASN A 60 -0.76 0.84 11.54
N THR A 61 0.21 1.42 12.25
CA THR A 61 0.05 1.86 13.65
C THR A 61 0.00 3.39 13.80
N HIS A 62 0.47 4.14 12.81
CA HIS A 62 0.66 5.60 12.86
C HIS A 62 -0.13 6.34 11.77
N GLY A 63 -1.37 5.93 11.51
CA GLY A 63 -2.26 6.64 10.60
C GLY A 63 -1.97 6.41 9.12
N GLN A 64 -1.48 5.21 8.75
CA GLN A 64 -1.27 4.83 7.35
C GLN A 64 -2.56 4.74 6.52
N THR A 65 -3.72 4.85 7.17
CA THR A 65 -5.03 4.95 6.55
C THR A 65 -5.64 6.35 6.70
N ALA A 66 -4.85 7.37 7.06
CA ALA A 66 -5.35 8.73 7.22
C ALA A 66 -5.61 9.39 5.86
N GLY A 67 -6.63 10.25 5.81
CA GLY A 67 -6.91 11.12 4.66
C GLY A 67 -7.08 10.39 3.32
N ALA A 68 -6.18 10.64 2.38
CA ALA A 68 -6.45 10.45 0.94
C ALA A 68 -6.16 9.05 0.37
N ALA A 69 -5.26 8.29 1.00
CA ALA A 69 -4.87 6.95 0.55
C ALA A 69 -4.86 5.95 1.73
N ASP A 70 -4.51 4.71 1.42
CA ASP A 70 -4.39 3.60 2.37
C ASP A 70 -3.04 2.90 2.15
N TRP A 71 -1.97 3.34 2.82
CA TRP A 71 -0.61 2.81 2.66
C TRP A 71 -0.44 1.45 3.37
N VAL A 72 -1.34 0.51 3.09
CA VAL A 72 -1.46 -0.83 3.68
C VAL A 72 -1.47 -1.90 2.59
N ILE A 73 -1.11 -3.14 2.96
CA ILE A 73 -0.78 -4.21 2.00
C ILE A 73 -1.96 -4.76 1.21
N ASP A 74 -3.18 -4.44 1.60
CA ASP A 74 -4.42 -4.79 0.92
C ASP A 74 -5.29 -3.55 0.62
N GLY A 75 -4.64 -2.38 0.62
CA GLY A 75 -5.14 -1.10 0.16
C GLY A 75 -4.18 -0.51 -0.87
N GLY A 76 -3.98 0.81 -0.86
CA GLY A 76 -3.10 1.53 -1.77
C GLY A 76 -1.65 1.02 -1.92
N PHE A 77 -1.14 0.08 -1.11
CA PHE A 77 0.14 -0.61 -1.35
C PHE A 77 0.00 -2.07 -1.81
N SER A 78 -1.16 -2.49 -2.30
CA SER A 78 -1.43 -3.89 -2.64
C SER A 78 -0.58 -4.41 -3.78
N ASP A 79 -0.32 -3.64 -4.83
CA ASP A 79 0.54 -4.02 -5.95
C ASP A 79 1.99 -4.16 -5.48
N PHE A 80 2.46 -3.26 -4.61
CA PHE A 80 3.79 -3.38 -4.02
C PHE A 80 3.90 -4.64 -3.15
N ALA A 81 2.93 -4.88 -2.27
CA ALA A 81 2.90 -6.07 -1.41
C ALA A 81 2.82 -7.37 -2.22
N ASN A 82 1.99 -7.42 -3.28
CA ASN A 82 1.89 -8.55 -4.20
C ASN A 82 3.19 -8.75 -4.98
N ALA A 83 3.86 -7.69 -5.42
CA ALA A 83 5.15 -7.80 -6.09
C ALA A 83 6.22 -8.42 -5.17
N LEU A 84 6.21 -8.10 -3.88
CA LEU A 84 7.09 -8.73 -2.89
C LEU A 84 6.74 -10.21 -2.67
N ALA A 85 5.47 -10.57 -2.55
CA ALA A 85 5.04 -11.96 -2.43
C ALA A 85 5.40 -12.79 -3.68
N ASN A 86 5.25 -12.20 -4.87
CA ASN A 86 5.68 -12.76 -6.16
C ASN A 86 7.19 -12.87 -6.30
N ASN A 87 7.93 -12.14 -5.46
CA ASN A 87 9.37 -12.22 -5.37
C ASN A 87 9.84 -13.09 -4.18
N GLY A 88 8.95 -13.91 -3.61
CA GLY A 88 9.27 -14.96 -2.64
C GLY A 88 9.25 -14.55 -1.16
N TYR A 89 8.83 -13.33 -0.85
CA TYR A 89 8.71 -12.85 0.53
C TYR A 89 7.37 -13.23 1.18
N TYR A 90 7.40 -13.48 2.49
CA TYR A 90 6.19 -13.36 3.30
C TYR A 90 5.95 -11.89 3.64
N VAL A 91 4.75 -11.39 3.39
CA VAL A 91 4.38 -10.00 3.66
C VAL A 91 3.27 -9.95 4.71
N LYS A 92 3.40 -9.09 5.71
CA LYS A 92 2.40 -8.91 6.75
C LYS A 92 2.32 -7.47 7.21
N GLU A 93 1.16 -7.07 7.69
CA GLU A 93 0.95 -5.77 8.34
C GLU A 93 1.14 -5.84 9.86
N LEU A 94 1.57 -4.73 10.45
CA LEU A 94 1.58 -4.49 11.89
C LEU A 94 0.33 -3.68 12.27
N ARG A 95 -0.57 -4.30 13.05
CA ARG A 95 -1.73 -3.65 13.67
C ARG A 95 -1.61 -3.70 15.18
N LYS A 96 -1.71 -2.54 15.84
CA LYS A 96 -1.78 -2.41 17.30
C LYS A 96 -2.12 -0.98 17.70
N THR A 97 -2.55 -0.83 18.95
CA THR A 97 -2.78 0.48 19.60
C THR A 97 -1.65 0.89 20.55
N THR A 98 -0.79 -0.05 20.93
CA THR A 98 0.36 0.21 21.82
C THR A 98 1.60 0.60 21.02
N PRO A 99 2.58 1.29 21.63
CA PRO A 99 3.80 1.69 20.94
C PRO A 99 4.53 0.51 20.29
N ILE A 100 5.17 0.74 19.14
CA ILE A 100 6.07 -0.21 18.49
C ILE A 100 7.24 -0.54 19.43
N THR A 101 7.51 -1.83 19.58
CA THR A 101 8.62 -2.35 20.38
C THR A 101 9.62 -3.09 19.50
N LEU A 102 10.84 -3.30 20.01
CA LEU A 102 11.83 -4.11 19.30
C LEU A 102 11.31 -5.53 18.99
N ASN A 103 10.50 -6.11 19.89
CA ASN A 103 9.97 -7.45 19.72
C ASN A 103 9.01 -7.55 18.52
N ASP A 104 8.23 -6.49 18.25
CA ASP A 104 7.35 -6.44 17.09
C ASP A 104 8.14 -6.53 15.77
N LEU A 105 9.35 -5.96 15.74
CA LEU A 105 10.19 -5.84 14.56
C LEU A 105 11.16 -7.02 14.37
N SER A 106 11.71 -7.56 15.47
CA SER A 106 12.84 -8.51 15.46
C SER A 106 12.61 -9.82 14.71
N GLY A 107 11.36 -10.19 14.45
CA GLY A 107 10.99 -11.37 13.66
C GLY A 107 10.95 -11.16 12.14
N TYR A 108 11.26 -9.95 11.65
CA TYR A 108 11.18 -9.55 10.25
C TYR A 108 12.52 -9.06 9.72
N ASP A 109 12.71 -9.17 8.40
CA ASP A 109 13.94 -8.74 7.73
C ASP A 109 13.88 -7.27 7.32
N VAL A 110 12.69 -6.81 6.92
CA VAL A 110 12.44 -5.43 6.50
C VAL A 110 11.13 -4.94 7.12
N PHE A 111 11.15 -3.72 7.66
CA PHE A 111 9.98 -2.98 8.10
C PHE A 111 9.73 -1.83 7.12
N VAL A 112 8.52 -1.68 6.60
CA VAL A 112 8.13 -0.66 5.63
C VAL A 112 7.18 0.31 6.31
N ILE A 113 7.49 1.60 6.26
CA ILE A 113 6.69 2.68 6.80
C ILE A 113 6.22 3.54 5.63
N GLY A 114 4.92 3.46 5.31
CA GLY A 114 4.27 4.35 4.35
C GLY A 114 3.67 5.55 5.05
N GLU A 115 4.02 6.76 4.63
CA GLU A 115 3.40 8.05 4.98
C GLU A 115 2.74 8.09 6.38
N ALA A 116 3.56 7.90 7.43
CA ALA A 116 3.07 7.93 8.80
C ALA A 116 2.52 9.33 9.13
N ASN A 117 1.29 9.39 9.63
CA ASN A 117 0.55 10.62 9.90
C ASN A 117 0.36 10.88 11.40
N ILE A 118 1.00 10.09 12.27
CA ILE A 118 0.98 10.29 13.73
C ILE A 118 2.45 10.27 14.18
N PRO A 119 2.91 11.22 15.01
CA PRO A 119 4.30 11.25 15.45
C PRO A 119 4.67 10.00 16.26
N TYR A 120 5.83 9.42 15.95
CA TYR A 120 6.40 8.34 16.74
C TYR A 120 6.85 8.85 18.11
N LYS A 121 6.66 8.03 19.13
CA LYS A 121 7.22 8.29 20.46
C LYS A 121 8.72 8.04 20.47
N THR A 122 9.41 8.68 21.40
CA THR A 122 10.84 8.46 21.65
C THR A 122 11.17 6.97 21.86
N SER A 123 10.32 6.22 22.56
CA SER A 123 10.49 4.78 22.76
C SER A 123 10.42 3.95 21.46
N GLU A 124 9.64 4.41 20.48
CA GLU A 124 9.47 3.72 19.19
C GLU A 124 10.63 4.03 18.26
N GLN A 125 11.07 5.30 18.26
CA GLN A 125 12.31 5.74 17.63
C GLN A 125 13.53 4.95 18.14
N ASP A 126 13.61 4.69 19.45
CA ASP A 126 14.66 3.84 20.04
C ASP A 126 14.53 2.39 19.57
N ALA A 127 13.32 1.82 19.57
CA ALA A 127 13.07 0.47 19.10
C ALA A 127 13.46 0.27 17.61
N MET A 128 13.09 1.22 16.75
CA MET A 128 13.44 1.21 15.33
C MET A 128 14.96 1.33 15.12
N SER A 129 15.62 2.23 15.85
CA SER A 129 17.08 2.39 15.78
C SER A 129 17.80 1.12 16.24
N GLN A 130 17.34 0.51 17.33
CA GLN A 130 17.90 -0.73 17.86
C GLN A 130 17.66 -1.91 16.90
N TYR A 131 16.48 -2.01 16.31
CA TYR A 131 16.15 -3.02 15.31
C TYR A 131 17.13 -2.98 14.12
N VAL A 132 17.38 -1.78 13.57
CA VAL A 132 18.34 -1.62 12.47
C VAL A 132 19.76 -1.94 12.93
N ARG A 133 20.19 -1.43 14.10
CA ARG A 133 21.53 -1.73 14.61
C ARG A 133 21.79 -3.22 14.81
N ASN A 134 20.74 -3.99 15.13
CA ASN A 134 20.76 -5.45 15.29
C ASN A 134 20.70 -6.22 13.96
N GLY A 135 20.68 -5.54 12.82
CA GLY A 135 20.70 -6.16 11.50
C GLY A 135 19.37 -6.11 10.75
N GLY A 136 18.32 -5.57 11.36
CA GLY A 136 17.06 -5.27 10.66
C GLY A 136 17.21 -4.17 9.61
N SER A 137 16.21 -4.03 8.76
CA SER A 137 16.18 -2.98 7.74
C SER A 137 14.86 -2.22 7.75
N ILE A 138 14.88 -0.92 7.48
CA ILE A 138 13.66 -0.11 7.36
C ILE A 138 13.58 0.57 5.98
N PHE A 139 12.41 0.55 5.37
CA PHE A 139 12.10 1.38 4.19
C PHE A 139 11.11 2.47 4.57
N PHE A 140 11.53 3.72 4.44
CA PHE A 140 10.71 4.90 4.69
C PHE A 140 10.18 5.46 3.37
N VAL A 141 8.86 5.50 3.23
CA VAL A 141 8.15 6.13 2.11
C VAL A 141 7.45 7.35 2.68
N ALA A 142 8.00 8.53 2.46
CA ALA A 142 7.44 9.80 2.92
C ALA A 142 6.60 10.45 1.81
N ASP A 143 6.22 11.70 2.06
CA ASP A 143 5.64 12.59 1.06
C ASP A 143 6.09 14.04 1.36
N HIS A 144 5.64 14.99 0.54
CA HIS A 144 5.93 16.41 0.66
C HIS A 144 5.48 17.06 1.98
N TYR A 145 6.00 18.25 2.24
CA TYR A 145 5.46 19.13 3.28
C TYR A 145 4.12 19.73 2.80
N ASN A 146 3.17 19.96 3.70
CA ASN A 146 1.76 20.22 3.36
C ASN A 146 0.99 18.98 2.86
N ALA A 147 1.36 17.80 3.35
CA ALA A 147 0.71 16.51 3.11
C ALA A 147 -0.05 15.94 4.32
N ASP A 148 -0.23 16.67 5.43
CA ASP A 148 -0.92 16.19 6.64
C ASP A 148 -2.36 15.73 6.33
N ARG A 149 -2.57 14.42 6.48
CA ARG A 149 -3.77 13.73 5.99
C ARG A 149 -4.88 13.67 7.03
N ASN A 150 -4.58 13.89 8.30
CA ASN A 150 -5.53 13.86 9.42
C ASN A 150 -5.67 15.21 10.14
N LYS A 151 -5.01 16.27 9.63
CA LYS A 151 -5.06 17.63 10.15
C LYS A 151 -4.52 17.74 11.57
N ASN A 152 -3.49 16.94 11.91
CA ASN A 152 -2.84 16.95 13.22
C ASN A 152 -1.60 17.86 13.30
N ARG A 153 -1.25 18.53 12.20
CA ARG A 153 -0.06 19.38 12.01
C ARG A 153 1.23 18.62 11.76
N TRP A 154 1.20 17.31 11.62
CA TRP A 154 2.38 16.50 11.33
C TRP A 154 2.31 15.96 9.89
N ASP A 155 3.23 16.41 9.06
CA ASP A 155 3.48 15.80 7.77
C ASP A 155 4.35 14.54 7.94
N ALA A 156 4.26 13.58 7.01
CA ALA A 156 5.01 12.32 7.13
C ALA A 156 6.53 12.52 7.19
N SER A 157 7.05 13.49 6.44
CA SER A 157 8.47 13.87 6.51
C SER A 157 8.87 14.34 7.91
N GLU A 158 8.00 15.03 8.64
CA GLU A 158 8.21 15.47 10.03
C GLU A 158 8.17 14.30 11.01
N VAL A 159 7.18 13.42 10.86
CA VAL A 159 7.05 12.20 11.66
C VAL A 159 8.31 11.34 11.54
N MET A 160 8.81 11.16 10.32
CA MET A 160 10.00 10.34 10.05
C MET A 160 11.29 11.05 10.47
N ASN A 161 11.40 12.37 10.29
CA ASN A 161 12.55 13.14 10.77
C ASN A 161 12.65 13.15 12.30
N GLY A 162 11.50 13.10 13.00
CA GLY A 162 11.40 13.09 14.46
C GLY A 162 11.10 14.46 15.07
N TYR A 163 10.73 15.46 14.25
CA TYR A 163 10.38 16.81 14.72
C TYR A 163 9.44 17.52 13.74
N ARG A 164 8.66 18.47 14.28
CA ARG A 164 7.76 19.34 13.52
C ARG A 164 8.41 20.69 13.24
N ARG A 165 8.38 21.14 11.99
CA ARG A 165 8.92 22.41 11.50
C ARG A 165 8.31 23.57 12.30
N GLY A 166 9.14 24.46 12.84
CA GLY A 166 8.65 25.60 13.64
C GLY A 166 8.07 25.27 15.02
N ALA A 167 8.23 24.02 15.47
CA ALA A 167 7.73 23.52 16.75
C ALA A 167 8.79 22.70 17.51
N TRP A 168 10.07 22.97 17.27
CA TRP A 168 11.19 22.26 17.89
C TRP A 168 11.07 22.17 19.41
N THR A 169 10.86 23.29 20.10
CA THR A 169 10.78 23.33 21.58
C THR A 169 9.53 22.65 22.15
N ASP A 170 8.40 22.70 21.42
CA ASP A 170 7.13 22.13 21.87
C ASP A 170 6.43 21.45 20.68
N PRO A 171 6.57 20.12 20.52
CA PRO A 171 5.96 19.38 19.41
C PRO A 171 4.42 19.49 19.39
N ALA A 172 3.79 19.84 20.51
CA ALA A 172 2.35 20.05 20.63
C ALA A 172 1.93 21.53 20.54
N LYS A 173 2.82 22.42 20.09
CA LYS A 173 2.49 23.84 19.84
C LYS A 173 1.25 23.94 18.93
N GLY A 174 0.30 24.80 19.31
CA GLY A 174 -0.94 25.00 18.55
C GLY A 174 -2.03 23.93 18.76
N MET A 175 -1.78 22.88 19.55
CA MET A 175 -2.78 21.87 19.90
C MET A 175 -3.66 22.31 21.07
N SER A 176 -4.90 21.79 21.11
CA SER A 176 -5.78 21.96 22.27
C SER A 176 -5.26 21.19 23.51
N ALA A 177 -5.80 21.48 24.69
CA ALA A 177 -5.44 20.75 25.91
C ALA A 177 -5.77 19.25 25.82
N GLU A 178 -6.92 18.89 25.23
CA GLU A 178 -7.32 17.49 25.03
C GLU A 178 -6.42 16.77 24.03
N GLU A 179 -6.11 17.42 22.90
CA GLU A 179 -5.24 16.90 21.84
C GLU A 179 -3.83 16.65 22.37
N ARG A 180 -3.26 17.60 23.13
CA ARG A 180 -1.96 17.47 23.79
C ARG A 180 -1.93 16.32 24.80
N ALA A 181 -3.03 16.09 25.52
CA ALA A 181 -3.12 15.04 26.52
C ALA A 181 -3.40 13.64 25.93
N SER A 182 -3.69 13.56 24.63
CA SER A 182 -4.02 12.30 23.95
C SER A 182 -2.88 11.28 24.01
N ASP A 183 -3.23 9.99 23.96
CA ASP A 183 -2.25 8.91 23.95
C ASP A 183 -1.27 9.01 22.78
N ALA A 184 -1.70 9.58 21.65
CA ALA A 184 -0.87 9.79 20.48
C ALA A 184 0.28 10.79 20.73
N MET A 185 0.07 11.81 21.58
CA MET A 185 1.09 12.82 21.87
C MET A 185 1.95 12.50 23.11
N GLN A 186 1.54 11.52 23.92
CA GLN A 186 2.33 11.10 25.08
C GLN A 186 3.66 10.47 24.67
N GLY A 187 4.78 11.04 25.14
CA GLY A 187 6.13 10.52 24.88
C GLY A 187 6.75 11.02 23.57
N VAL A 188 6.09 11.94 22.87
CA VAL A 188 6.63 12.64 21.69
C VAL A 188 7.56 13.76 22.15
N ALA A 189 8.75 13.80 21.58
CA ALA A 189 9.72 14.87 21.78
C ALA A 189 10.44 15.13 20.46
N SER A 190 10.73 16.40 20.18
CA SER A 190 11.47 16.79 18.99
C SER A 190 12.91 16.27 19.07
N SER A 191 13.35 15.62 18.00
CA SER A 191 14.76 15.30 17.76
C SER A 191 15.03 15.24 16.26
N ASP A 192 16.27 15.45 15.86
CA ASP A 192 16.69 15.25 14.48
C ASP A 192 17.07 13.77 14.26
N TRP A 193 16.10 12.90 14.56
CA TRP A 193 16.26 11.47 14.77
C TRP A 193 16.79 10.77 13.52
N LEU A 194 16.20 11.06 12.36
CA LEU A 194 16.57 10.42 11.10
C LEU A 194 18.01 10.78 10.70
N ALA A 195 18.37 12.06 10.82
CA ALA A 195 19.71 12.54 10.51
C ALA A 195 20.75 11.94 11.45
N THR A 196 20.44 11.90 12.74
CA THR A 196 21.33 11.35 13.78
C THR A 196 21.60 9.85 13.56
N ASN A 197 20.55 9.07 13.28
CA ASN A 197 20.66 7.61 13.22
C ASN A 197 21.05 7.10 11.84
N PHE A 198 20.57 7.73 10.77
CA PHE A 198 20.71 7.24 9.39
C PHE A 198 21.52 8.15 8.48
N GLY A 199 21.84 9.37 8.90
CA GLY A 199 22.62 10.31 8.08
C GLY A 199 21.83 10.95 6.94
N VAL A 200 20.50 10.91 6.99
CA VAL A 200 19.60 11.56 6.02
C VAL A 200 18.52 12.35 6.72
N ARG A 201 17.97 13.34 6.02
CA ARG A 201 16.76 14.07 6.44
C ARG A 201 15.82 14.19 5.25
N PHE A 202 14.52 13.96 5.44
CA PHE A 202 13.54 14.39 4.44
C PHE A 202 13.49 15.92 4.44
N ARG A 203 13.65 16.54 3.28
CA ARG A 203 13.49 17.99 3.12
C ARG A 203 12.00 18.31 3.10
N TYR A 204 11.65 19.54 3.45
CA TYR A 204 10.25 20.00 3.46
C TYR A 204 9.85 20.70 2.17
N ASN A 205 10.54 20.39 1.08
CA ASN A 205 10.18 20.88 -0.24
C ASN A 205 8.99 20.07 -0.80
N ALA A 206 8.32 20.67 -1.79
CA ALA A 206 7.15 20.11 -2.44
C ALA A 206 7.29 20.40 -3.94
N LEU A 207 8.08 19.56 -4.60
CA LEU A 207 8.27 19.63 -6.04
C LEU A 207 7.03 19.09 -6.74
N GLY A 208 6.68 19.65 -7.90
CA GLY A 208 5.49 19.25 -8.65
C GLY A 208 5.68 17.93 -9.40
N ASP A 209 4.95 17.78 -10.51
CA ASP A 209 5.10 16.61 -11.39
C ASP A 209 6.47 16.65 -12.08
N VAL A 210 7.32 15.67 -11.77
CA VAL A 210 8.69 15.57 -12.32
C VAL A 210 9.02 14.11 -12.59
N THR A 211 9.59 13.81 -13.74
CA THR A 211 10.18 12.48 -13.98
C THR A 211 11.64 12.49 -13.53
N ALA A 212 11.95 11.78 -12.45
CA ALA A 212 13.33 11.58 -12.02
C ALA A 212 14.08 10.74 -13.05
N ASN A 213 15.16 11.27 -13.61
CA ASN A 213 15.91 10.63 -14.70
C ASN A 213 17.43 10.64 -14.48
N GLN A 214 17.89 11.14 -13.33
CA GLN A 214 19.30 11.10 -12.93
C GLN A 214 19.53 9.89 -12.03
N ILE A 215 19.57 8.70 -12.64
CA ILE A 215 19.71 7.42 -11.94
C ILE A 215 21.20 7.11 -11.71
N VAL A 216 21.57 6.82 -10.46
CA VAL A 216 22.94 6.39 -10.14
C VAL A 216 23.20 5.02 -10.74
N SER A 217 24.39 4.79 -11.30
CA SER A 217 24.72 3.52 -11.94
C SER A 217 24.61 2.34 -10.96
N PRO A 218 24.17 1.14 -11.41
CA PRO A 218 23.92 0.01 -10.49
C PRO A 218 25.11 -0.36 -9.61
N ASN A 219 26.34 -0.30 -10.12
CA ASN A 219 27.56 -0.57 -9.35
C ASN A 219 27.86 0.48 -8.26
N GLN A 220 27.25 1.67 -8.33
CA GLN A 220 27.34 2.74 -7.32
C GLN A 220 26.07 2.84 -6.46
N ALA A 221 25.07 2.01 -6.74
CA ALA A 221 23.79 1.95 -6.05
C ALA A 221 23.45 0.52 -5.59
N PHE A 222 24.47 -0.29 -5.27
CA PHE A 222 24.30 -1.65 -4.72
C PHE A 222 23.44 -2.61 -5.56
N GLY A 223 23.36 -2.36 -6.88
CA GLY A 223 22.49 -3.09 -7.80
C GLY A 223 21.02 -2.65 -7.78
N ILE A 224 20.63 -1.73 -6.90
CA ILE A 224 19.24 -1.30 -6.70
C ILE A 224 18.66 -0.67 -7.98
N THR A 225 19.45 0.14 -8.68
CA THR A 225 19.03 0.84 -9.89
C THR A 225 19.14 -0.02 -11.16
N GLN A 226 19.38 -1.34 -11.03
CA GLN A 226 19.48 -2.23 -12.17
C GLN A 226 18.18 -2.24 -12.98
N GLY A 227 18.27 -1.75 -14.21
CA GLY A 227 17.15 -1.67 -15.14
C GLY A 227 16.07 -0.66 -14.74
N VAL A 228 16.43 0.37 -13.98
CA VAL A 228 15.63 1.56 -13.67
C VAL A 228 16.19 2.71 -14.51
N SER A 229 15.34 3.38 -15.29
CA SER A 229 15.69 4.52 -16.14
C SER A 229 14.99 5.80 -15.68
N THR A 230 13.73 5.68 -15.24
CA THR A 230 12.93 6.80 -14.75
C THR A 230 12.07 6.40 -13.55
N VAL A 231 11.77 7.37 -12.69
CA VAL A 231 10.88 7.22 -11.53
C VAL A 231 9.91 8.41 -11.52
N ALA A 232 8.63 8.15 -11.30
CA ALA A 232 7.62 9.21 -11.21
C ALA A 232 7.80 10.03 -9.91
N MET A 233 7.39 11.29 -9.95
CA MET A 233 7.16 12.12 -8.78
C MET A 233 5.91 12.97 -9.04
N HIS A 234 5.00 12.98 -8.07
CA HIS A 234 3.77 13.74 -8.05
C HIS A 234 3.64 14.47 -6.74
N ALA A 235 4.02 15.74 -6.74
CA ALA A 235 4.02 16.56 -5.54
C ALA A 235 5.03 16.07 -4.47
N GLY A 236 6.19 15.50 -4.78
CA GLY A 236 7.07 14.88 -3.76
C GLY A 236 8.07 15.80 -3.03
N SER A 237 8.77 15.23 -2.05
CA SER A 237 9.95 15.80 -1.41
C SER A 237 11.26 15.16 -1.89
N THR A 238 12.37 15.81 -1.58
CA THR A 238 13.72 15.22 -1.69
C THR A 238 14.32 14.98 -0.30
N LEU A 239 15.49 14.37 -0.26
CA LEU A 239 16.26 14.12 0.94
C LEU A 239 17.54 14.97 0.94
N ALA A 240 18.02 15.29 2.13
CA ALA A 240 19.36 15.79 2.35
C ALA A 240 20.27 14.66 2.86
N ILE A 241 21.44 14.50 2.23
CA ILE A 241 22.52 13.69 2.78
C ILE A 241 23.22 14.52 3.86
N ILE A 242 23.17 14.06 5.10
CA ILE A 242 23.77 14.71 6.27
C ILE A 242 25.12 14.06 6.59
N ASP A 243 25.18 12.73 6.60
CA ASP A 243 26.40 11.95 6.85
C ASP A 243 26.67 10.96 5.71
N PRO A 244 27.55 11.31 4.75
CA PRO A 244 27.89 10.45 3.63
C PRO A 244 28.61 9.14 4.00
N LEU A 245 29.08 8.98 5.24
CA LEU A 245 29.62 7.70 5.71
C LEU A 245 28.50 6.69 5.96
N LYS A 246 27.30 7.17 6.29
CA LYS A 246 26.09 6.36 6.49
C LYS A 246 25.24 6.30 5.24
N ALA A 247 25.04 7.42 4.54
CA ALA A 247 24.00 7.57 3.54
C ALA A 247 24.49 7.99 2.15
N LYS A 248 23.72 7.59 1.14
CA LYS A 248 23.97 7.89 -0.27
C LYS A 248 22.67 8.01 -1.05
N GLY A 249 22.57 9.00 -1.92
CA GLY A 249 21.50 9.15 -2.89
C GLY A 249 21.66 8.20 -4.08
N ILE A 250 20.56 7.63 -4.56
CA ILE A 250 20.54 6.64 -5.65
C ILE A 250 19.66 7.07 -6.84
N VAL A 251 18.71 7.99 -6.61
CA VAL A 251 17.85 8.57 -7.64
C VAL A 251 17.81 10.08 -7.41
N TYR A 252 18.01 10.86 -8.47
CA TYR A 252 17.96 12.31 -8.45
C TYR A 252 17.01 12.82 -9.53
N LEU A 253 16.46 14.02 -9.28
CA LEU A 253 15.62 14.73 -10.23
C LEU A 253 16.49 15.36 -11.33
N PRO A 254 15.93 15.71 -12.51
CA PRO A 254 16.58 16.66 -13.41
C PRO A 254 16.67 18.05 -12.77
N GLN A 255 17.41 18.96 -13.42
CA GLN A 255 17.25 20.39 -13.12
C GLN A 255 15.78 20.79 -13.37
N THR A 256 15.17 21.48 -12.42
CA THR A 256 13.74 21.83 -12.47
C THR A 256 13.43 23.02 -11.58
N ASN A 257 12.37 23.76 -11.92
CA ASN A 257 11.71 24.74 -11.06
C ASN A 257 10.22 24.41 -10.87
N ALA A 258 9.81 23.18 -11.21
CA ALA A 258 8.45 22.71 -11.04
C ALA A 258 8.16 22.54 -9.55
N ALA A 259 7.58 23.57 -8.94
CA ALA A 259 7.00 23.49 -7.60
C ALA A 259 5.56 22.98 -7.69
N TRP A 260 5.12 22.22 -6.69
CA TRP A 260 3.71 21.88 -6.55
C TRP A 260 2.90 23.17 -6.37
N PRO A 261 1.76 23.35 -7.07
CA PRO A 261 1.00 24.60 -7.00
C PRO A 261 0.52 25.00 -5.59
N ASN A 262 0.42 24.04 -4.67
CA ASN A 262 0.02 24.27 -3.28
C ASN A 262 1.20 24.21 -2.29
N ALA A 263 2.44 24.24 -2.78
CA ALA A 263 3.60 24.38 -1.92
C ALA A 263 3.42 25.59 -0.98
N VAL A 264 3.72 25.38 0.30
CA VAL A 264 3.54 26.41 1.33
C VAL A 264 4.77 27.29 1.49
N ASP A 265 5.88 26.91 0.87
CA ASP A 265 7.08 27.72 0.66
C ASP A 265 7.51 27.69 -0.82
N GLN A 266 8.78 27.92 -1.12
CA GLN A 266 9.31 27.98 -2.49
C GLN A 266 9.20 26.67 -3.29
N GLY A 267 8.90 25.52 -2.66
CA GLY A 267 8.62 24.24 -3.33
C GLY A 267 9.85 23.54 -3.96
N VAL A 268 10.77 24.28 -4.58
CA VAL A 268 12.07 23.80 -5.08
C VAL A 268 13.16 24.67 -4.47
N TYR A 269 14.14 24.06 -3.80
CA TYR A 269 15.08 24.79 -2.93
C TYR A 269 16.39 25.18 -3.63
N ASN A 270 16.88 24.34 -4.54
CA ASN A 270 18.18 24.47 -5.19
C ASN A 270 18.12 24.20 -6.71
N GLY A 271 16.94 24.28 -7.32
CA GLY A 271 16.74 24.16 -8.77
C GLY A 271 16.77 22.73 -9.31
N GLY A 272 16.50 21.73 -8.46
CA GLY A 272 16.53 20.32 -8.87
C GLY A 272 17.95 19.75 -9.00
N GLY A 273 18.07 18.59 -9.65
CA GLY A 273 19.35 17.88 -9.79
C GLY A 273 19.93 17.41 -8.46
N LYS A 274 21.24 17.16 -8.48
CA LYS A 274 22.00 16.77 -7.29
C LYS A 274 22.05 17.85 -6.20
N ALA A 275 21.94 19.13 -6.56
CA ALA A 275 21.97 20.23 -5.60
C ALA A 275 20.69 20.27 -4.73
N GLU A 276 19.55 19.82 -5.28
CA GLU A 276 18.31 19.62 -4.53
C GLU A 276 18.40 18.46 -3.53
N GLY A 277 19.39 17.58 -3.69
CA GLY A 277 19.48 16.33 -2.96
C GLY A 277 18.72 15.18 -3.63
N PRO A 278 18.94 13.94 -3.18
CA PRO A 278 18.33 12.77 -3.81
C PRO A 278 16.82 12.72 -3.61
N TYR A 279 16.13 12.19 -4.59
CA TYR A 279 14.73 11.79 -4.47
C TYR A 279 14.58 10.44 -3.75
N ALA A 280 15.51 9.51 -3.99
CA ALA A 280 15.63 8.28 -3.21
C ALA A 280 17.07 8.07 -2.73
N ALA A 281 17.20 7.61 -1.49
CA ALA A 281 18.49 7.40 -0.83
C ALA A 281 18.51 6.08 -0.05
N VAL A 282 19.72 5.64 0.32
CA VAL A 282 19.95 4.48 1.17
C VAL A 282 20.96 4.78 2.26
N ALA A 283 20.87 4.06 3.37
CA ALA A 283 21.79 4.15 4.49
C ALA A 283 22.28 2.80 4.99
N LYS A 284 23.50 2.76 5.50
CA LYS A 284 24.07 1.65 6.28
C LYS A 284 24.29 2.08 7.71
N VAL A 285 23.73 1.33 8.66
CA VAL A 285 23.82 1.63 10.10
C VAL A 285 24.15 0.35 10.86
N ALA A 286 25.39 0.25 11.36
CA ALA A 286 25.89 -0.94 12.04
C ALA A 286 25.60 -2.21 11.22
N ALA A 287 24.89 -3.21 11.75
CA ALA A 287 24.59 -4.44 11.01
C ALA A 287 23.45 -4.28 9.99
N GLY A 288 22.53 -3.32 10.18
CA GLY A 288 21.34 -3.14 9.34
C GLY A 288 21.47 -2.05 8.29
N LYS A 289 20.33 -1.71 7.67
CA LYS A 289 20.20 -0.77 6.55
C LYS A 289 18.92 0.04 6.63
N ALA A 290 18.85 1.11 5.85
CA ALA A 290 17.59 1.77 5.55
C ALA A 290 17.54 2.28 4.10
N ALA A 291 16.34 2.50 3.59
CA ALA A 291 16.08 3.19 2.33
C ALA A 291 14.99 4.24 2.51
N PHE A 292 14.96 5.21 1.59
CA PHE A 292 14.10 6.38 1.69
C PHE A 292 13.64 6.81 0.30
N ILE A 293 12.36 7.17 0.16
CA ILE A 293 11.80 7.85 -1.01
C ILE A 293 10.88 8.98 -0.54
N GLY A 294 11.00 10.15 -1.16
CA GLY A 294 10.33 11.37 -0.71
C GLY A 294 8.89 11.56 -1.20
N ASP A 295 8.28 10.55 -1.82
CA ASP A 295 6.94 10.59 -2.40
C ASP A 295 6.32 9.19 -2.33
N SER A 296 5.07 9.12 -1.89
CA SER A 296 4.30 7.89 -1.77
C SER A 296 3.57 7.53 -3.06
N SER A 297 3.31 8.50 -3.95
CA SER A 297 2.57 8.32 -5.20
C SER A 297 3.12 7.20 -6.09
N PRO A 298 4.44 7.05 -6.30
CA PRO A 298 4.99 5.96 -7.11
C PRO A 298 4.89 4.58 -6.46
N VAL A 299 4.54 4.52 -5.17
CA VAL A 299 4.32 3.28 -4.42
C VAL A 299 2.84 2.89 -4.43
N GLU A 300 1.96 3.88 -4.58
CA GLU A 300 0.51 3.71 -4.54
C GLU A 300 -0.04 2.92 -5.74
N ASP A 301 -1.18 2.27 -5.51
CA ASP A 301 -2.07 1.73 -6.51
C ASP A 301 -3.51 2.25 -6.35
N ALA A 302 -4.37 1.98 -7.34
CA ALA A 302 -5.77 2.40 -7.35
C ALA A 302 -6.71 1.52 -6.49
N THR A 303 -6.28 1.02 -5.32
CA THR A 303 -7.08 0.12 -4.46
C THR A 303 -7.35 0.66 -3.05
N PRO A 304 -7.84 1.90 -2.87
CA PRO A 304 -8.20 2.36 -1.54
C PRO A 304 -9.28 1.47 -0.92
N LYS A 305 -9.07 1.12 0.33
CA LYS A 305 -9.88 0.19 1.11
C LYS A 305 -10.82 0.90 2.07
N TYR A 306 -10.36 1.97 2.70
CA TYR A 306 -11.09 2.67 3.75
C TYR A 306 -11.67 4.00 3.25
N ARG A 307 -12.66 4.52 3.98
CA ARG A 307 -13.19 5.87 3.80
C ARG A 307 -12.41 6.88 4.63
N ARG A 308 -12.43 8.14 4.21
CA ARG A 308 -11.82 9.26 4.93
C ARG A 308 -12.39 9.38 6.34
N GLU A 309 -11.53 9.36 7.34
CA GLU A 309 -11.90 9.42 8.77
C GLU A 309 -12.80 10.60 9.12
N GLU A 310 -12.51 11.76 8.53
CA GLU A 310 -13.22 13.00 8.79
C GLU A 310 -14.59 13.09 8.10
N THR A 311 -14.68 12.62 6.85
CA THR A 311 -15.81 12.93 5.96
C THR A 311 -16.63 11.72 5.53
N GLY A 312 -16.14 10.50 5.72
CA GLY A 312 -16.75 9.27 5.23
C GLY A 312 -16.77 9.17 3.70
N GLN A 313 -16.09 10.07 2.99
CA GLN A 313 -16.00 10.02 1.54
C GLN A 313 -15.04 8.92 1.09
N ALA A 314 -15.25 8.45 -0.14
CA ALA A 314 -14.31 7.55 -0.78
C ALA A 314 -12.95 8.22 -0.96
N LYS A 315 -11.91 7.41 -0.94
CA LYS A 315 -10.55 7.79 -1.26
C LYS A 315 -10.29 7.59 -2.75
N THR A 316 -9.35 8.35 -3.27
CA THR A 316 -8.89 8.24 -4.65
C THR A 316 -7.38 8.27 -4.59
N THR A 317 -6.76 7.20 -5.08
CA THR A 317 -5.31 7.01 -5.11
C THR A 317 -4.83 6.95 -6.56
N TYR A 318 -3.52 7.00 -6.72
CA TYR A 318 -2.85 6.96 -8.03
C TYR A 318 -2.36 5.53 -8.31
N ASP A 319 -2.40 5.08 -9.57
CA ASP A 319 -1.80 3.80 -9.97
C ASP A 319 -0.29 3.98 -10.30
N GLY A 320 0.44 4.58 -9.37
CA GLY A 320 1.81 5.04 -9.57
C GLY A 320 2.83 3.91 -9.59
N PHE A 321 2.56 2.78 -8.91
CA PHE A 321 3.45 1.61 -8.93
C PHE A 321 3.79 1.11 -10.35
N LYS A 322 2.92 1.39 -11.33
CA LYS A 322 3.06 0.95 -12.73
C LYS A 322 3.44 2.08 -13.70
N GLU A 323 3.67 3.31 -13.24
CA GLU A 323 3.77 4.47 -14.13
C GLU A 323 5.10 4.54 -14.90
N GLN A 324 6.23 4.45 -14.18
CA GLN A 324 7.58 4.42 -14.73
C GLN A 324 8.26 3.08 -14.39
N ASP A 325 9.53 3.09 -14.00
CA ASP A 325 10.20 1.91 -13.43
C ASP A 325 9.99 1.83 -11.89
N ASP A 326 8.93 2.44 -11.38
CA ASP A 326 8.67 2.66 -9.94
C ASP A 326 8.63 1.34 -9.17
N GLY A 327 7.74 0.43 -9.57
CA GLY A 327 7.65 -0.89 -8.95
C GLY A 327 8.95 -1.69 -9.00
N LYS A 328 9.76 -1.50 -10.05
CA LYS A 328 11.07 -2.15 -10.17
C LYS A 328 12.08 -1.59 -9.18
N LEU A 329 12.15 -0.28 -9.02
CA LEU A 329 12.98 0.37 -8.02
C LEU A 329 12.58 -0.12 -6.61
N LEU A 330 11.29 -0.10 -6.29
CA LEU A 330 10.76 -0.47 -4.98
C LEU A 330 11.07 -1.93 -4.61
N VAL A 331 10.87 -2.87 -5.53
CA VAL A 331 11.22 -4.28 -5.32
C VAL A 331 12.74 -4.47 -5.18
N ASN A 332 13.54 -3.76 -5.98
CA ASN A 332 15.00 -3.81 -5.88
C ASN A 332 15.53 -3.25 -4.55
N ILE A 333 14.91 -2.18 -4.03
CA ILE A 333 15.20 -1.62 -2.71
C ILE A 333 14.98 -2.71 -1.65
N VAL A 334 13.82 -3.38 -1.64
CA VAL A 334 13.53 -4.43 -0.64
C VAL A 334 14.48 -5.63 -0.79
N ASN A 335 14.83 -6.02 -2.01
CA ASN A 335 15.84 -7.05 -2.26
C ASN A 335 17.20 -6.72 -1.65
N TRP A 336 17.64 -5.47 -1.82
CA TRP A 336 18.86 -5.03 -1.16
C TRP A 336 18.67 -5.00 0.35
N LEU A 337 17.61 -4.41 0.90
CA LEU A 337 17.36 -4.30 2.33
C LEU A 337 17.32 -5.66 3.04
N SER A 338 16.76 -6.69 2.41
CA SER A 338 16.60 -8.03 3.00
C SER A 338 17.90 -8.84 3.06
N LYS A 339 18.93 -8.45 2.28
CA LYS A 339 20.23 -9.12 2.25
C LYS A 339 21.12 -8.64 3.41
N LYS A 340 21.75 -9.54 4.17
CA LYS A 340 22.74 -9.13 5.18
C LYS A 340 24.10 -8.89 4.54
N GLU A 341 24.82 -7.91 5.06
CA GLU A 341 26.13 -7.50 4.55
C GLU A 341 27.13 -7.42 5.70
N SER A 342 28.41 -7.65 5.42
CA SER A 342 29.47 -7.63 6.44
C SER A 342 29.99 -6.24 6.79
N TYR A 343 29.85 -5.28 5.88
CA TYR A 343 30.25 -3.90 6.13
C TYR A 343 29.25 -3.20 7.06
N THR A 344 29.71 -2.17 7.74
CA THR A 344 28.94 -1.42 8.74
C THR A 344 28.80 0.06 8.41
N GLN A 345 29.56 0.55 7.43
CA GLN A 345 29.54 1.91 6.89
C GLN A 345 29.83 1.88 5.39
N LEU A 346 29.45 2.93 4.66
CA LEU A 346 29.58 2.98 3.21
C LEU A 346 31.04 3.07 2.73
N ASN A 347 31.92 3.71 3.51
CA ASN A 347 33.34 3.81 3.17
C ASN A 347 34.10 2.46 3.20
N GLN A 348 33.48 1.41 3.72
CA GLN A 348 34.04 0.04 3.73
C GLN A 348 33.70 -0.73 2.45
N VAL A 349 32.84 -0.18 1.58
CA VAL A 349 32.42 -0.83 0.34
C VAL A 349 33.45 -0.52 -0.76
N PRO A 350 34.13 -1.53 -1.33
CA PRO A 350 35.17 -1.31 -2.32
C PRO A 350 34.65 -0.53 -3.54
N ASN A 351 35.40 0.48 -3.95
CA ASN A 351 35.11 1.34 -5.12
C ASN A 351 33.79 2.12 -5.06
N LEU A 352 33.13 2.19 -3.90
CA LEU A 352 31.96 3.04 -3.73
C LEU A 352 32.40 4.50 -3.60
N GLN A 353 31.82 5.36 -4.44
CA GLN A 353 31.97 6.81 -4.33
C GLN A 353 30.95 7.33 -3.32
N LEU A 354 31.43 7.92 -2.23
CA LEU A 354 30.56 8.57 -1.26
C LEU A 354 29.99 9.86 -1.85
N ASP A 355 28.77 10.21 -1.42
CA ASP A 355 28.19 11.51 -1.75
C ASP A 355 28.87 12.62 -0.94
N GLN A 356 28.50 13.86 -1.24
CA GLN A 356 28.82 15.01 -0.41
C GLN A 356 27.59 15.39 0.41
N PRO A 357 27.75 16.04 1.57
CA PRO A 357 26.62 16.58 2.30
C PRO A 357 25.81 17.52 1.41
N THR A 358 24.48 17.40 1.44
CA THR A 358 23.58 18.30 0.73
C THR A 358 23.70 19.70 1.33
N ALA A 359 23.81 20.72 0.48
CA ALA A 359 23.81 22.10 0.94
C ALA A 359 22.42 22.48 1.43
N LEU A 360 22.31 22.83 2.72
CA LEU A 360 21.05 23.20 3.36
C LEU A 360 20.87 24.71 3.42
N LEU A 361 19.63 25.15 3.30
CA LEU A 361 19.21 26.51 3.59
C LEU A 361 19.11 26.71 5.11
N PRO A 362 19.29 27.96 5.62
CA PRO A 362 19.26 28.21 7.06
C PRO A 362 17.98 27.74 7.76
N PHE A 363 16.81 27.83 7.09
CA PHE A 363 15.54 27.42 7.67
C PHE A 363 15.34 25.88 7.74
N GLU A 364 16.23 25.10 7.14
CA GLU A 364 16.21 23.64 7.19
C GLU A 364 16.92 23.10 8.45
N ASP A 365 17.55 23.96 9.24
CA ASP A 365 18.00 23.59 10.58
C ASP A 365 16.79 23.41 11.50
N PRO A 366 16.60 22.24 12.14
CA PRO A 366 15.41 21.92 12.91
C PRO A 366 15.08 22.96 14.00
N ALA A 367 16.11 23.39 14.75
CA ALA A 367 15.95 24.28 15.90
C ALA A 367 15.62 25.72 15.52
N SER A 368 16.04 26.17 14.33
CA SER A 368 15.74 27.51 13.80
C SER A 368 14.64 27.53 12.75
N SER A 369 14.08 26.37 12.38
CA SER A 369 12.97 26.27 11.44
C SER A 369 11.73 27.01 11.93
N THR A 370 10.91 27.46 10.99
CA THR A 370 9.62 28.14 11.25
C THR A 370 8.53 27.57 10.36
N GLU A 371 7.29 27.55 10.87
CA GLU A 371 6.09 27.26 10.08
C GLU A 371 5.91 28.36 9.01
N PRO A 372 5.90 28.02 7.70
CA PRO A 372 5.75 29.04 6.65
C PRO A 372 4.31 29.54 6.51
N LYS A 373 3.33 28.74 6.94
CA LYS A 373 1.91 29.13 7.07
C LYS A 373 1.33 28.53 8.36
N PRO A 374 0.23 29.09 8.91
CA PRO A 374 -0.42 28.52 10.09
C PRO A 374 -0.94 27.11 9.84
N GLU A 375 -0.71 26.22 10.80
CA GLU A 375 -1.17 24.83 10.80
C GLU A 375 -2.31 24.61 11.83
N PRO A 376 -3.22 23.62 11.62
CA PRO A 376 -3.22 22.65 10.53
C PRO A 376 -3.57 23.29 9.18
N TRP A 377 -3.14 22.68 8.07
CA TRP A 377 -3.29 23.22 6.71
C TRP A 377 -4.74 23.52 6.32
N ALA A 378 -5.68 22.82 6.95
CA ALA A 378 -7.11 23.13 6.90
C ALA A 378 -7.74 22.87 8.28
N THR A 379 -8.80 23.62 8.59
CA THR A 379 -9.56 23.40 9.82
C THR A 379 -10.20 22.00 9.82
N PRO A 380 -10.06 21.22 10.90
CA PRO A 380 -10.81 19.97 11.08
C PRO A 380 -12.33 20.20 11.09
N ALA A 381 -13.08 19.29 10.49
CA ALA A 381 -14.53 19.31 10.50
C ALA A 381 -15.07 19.21 11.93
N ALA A 382 -16.22 19.83 12.19
CA ALA A 382 -16.84 19.82 13.51
C ALA A 382 -17.05 18.38 14.01
N GLY A 383 -16.51 18.10 15.20
CA GLY A 383 -16.61 16.80 15.87
C GLY A 383 -15.58 15.77 15.45
N TYR A 384 -14.73 16.03 14.45
CA TYR A 384 -13.61 15.15 14.10
C TYR A 384 -12.42 15.42 15.04
N LYS A 385 -11.88 14.35 15.64
CA LYS A 385 -10.67 14.37 16.47
C LYS A 385 -9.73 13.28 15.97
N TRP A 386 -8.63 13.65 15.30
CA TRP A 386 -7.69 12.68 14.72
C TRP A 386 -7.10 11.69 15.73
N TRP A 387 -7.06 12.06 17.02
CA TRP A 387 -6.56 11.24 18.12
C TRP A 387 -7.63 10.35 18.78
N ASP A 388 -8.89 10.47 18.38
CA ASP A 388 -10.02 9.72 18.95
C ASP A 388 -10.84 9.05 17.84
N ARG A 389 -10.56 7.76 17.63
CA ARG A 389 -11.21 6.93 16.60
C ARG A 389 -12.73 6.82 16.77
N SER A 390 -13.29 7.08 17.95
CA SER A 390 -14.74 7.08 18.13
C SER A 390 -15.45 8.21 17.36
N THR A 391 -14.68 9.23 16.95
CA THR A 391 -15.18 10.35 16.15
C THR A 391 -15.14 10.10 14.65
N PHE A 392 -14.48 9.03 14.20
CA PHE A 392 -14.27 8.75 12.78
C PHE A 392 -15.58 8.34 12.11
N LYS A 393 -15.72 8.67 10.83
CA LYS A 393 -16.90 8.32 10.04
C LYS A 393 -16.90 6.83 9.68
N SER A 394 -18.11 6.30 9.48
CA SER A 394 -18.31 4.90 9.08
C SER A 394 -17.54 4.55 7.80
N GLY A 395 -16.97 3.34 7.76
CA GLY A 395 -16.12 2.86 6.68
C GLY A 395 -14.65 3.25 6.81
N SER A 396 -14.27 4.03 7.81
CA SER A 396 -12.87 4.31 8.12
C SER A 396 -12.24 3.17 8.93
N TYR A 397 -10.92 3.10 8.89
CA TYR A 397 -10.16 2.12 9.67
C TYR A 397 -10.46 2.26 11.16
N GLY A 398 -10.84 1.16 11.82
CA GLY A 398 -11.17 1.14 13.24
C GLY A 398 -12.60 1.49 13.65
N THR A 399 -13.53 1.76 12.72
CA THR A 399 -14.93 2.15 13.06
C THR A 399 -15.95 1.01 13.04
N GLY A 400 -15.56 -0.25 13.26
CA GLY A 400 -16.50 -1.37 13.45
C GLY A 400 -17.28 -1.82 12.20
N SER A 401 -17.09 -1.17 11.05
CA SER A 401 -17.68 -1.56 9.76
C SER A 401 -16.78 -1.06 8.64
N VAL A 402 -15.98 -1.94 8.04
CA VAL A 402 -15.35 -1.64 6.76
C VAL A 402 -16.44 -1.75 5.72
N VAL A 403 -16.83 -0.62 5.14
CA VAL A 403 -17.61 -0.66 3.90
C VAL A 403 -16.60 -1.07 2.84
N GLY A 404 -16.40 -2.37 2.65
CA GLY A 404 -15.52 -2.84 1.59
C GLY A 404 -15.99 -2.20 0.29
N ASN A 405 -15.07 -1.53 -0.40
CA ASN A 405 -15.35 -0.98 -1.72
C ASN A 405 -15.60 -2.18 -2.64
N ALA A 406 -16.86 -2.35 -3.04
CA ALA A 406 -17.28 -3.46 -3.89
C ALA A 406 -16.39 -3.51 -5.14
N ALA A 407 -15.66 -4.61 -5.31
CA ALA A 407 -14.77 -4.83 -6.44
C ALA A 407 -15.50 -5.65 -7.51
N TYR A 408 -15.69 -5.07 -8.70
CA TYR A 408 -16.47 -5.68 -9.78
C TYR A 408 -15.57 -6.29 -10.84
N SER A 409 -15.73 -7.60 -11.10
CA SER A 409 -14.98 -8.32 -12.14
C SER A 409 -15.87 -9.29 -12.93
N PHE A 410 -15.32 -9.84 -14.02
CA PHE A 410 -16.00 -10.80 -14.89
C PHE A 410 -15.17 -12.08 -15.02
N VAL A 411 -15.82 -13.23 -14.93
CA VAL A 411 -15.27 -14.51 -15.41
C VAL A 411 -15.97 -14.86 -16.71
N LYS A 412 -15.20 -15.02 -17.78
CA LYS A 412 -15.69 -15.20 -19.15
C LYS A 412 -14.63 -15.89 -20.02
N GLN A 413 -15.09 -16.51 -21.10
CA GLN A 413 -14.22 -16.95 -22.20
C GLN A 413 -13.72 -15.74 -23.00
N GLU A 414 -12.47 -15.80 -23.50
CA GLU A 414 -11.94 -14.84 -24.47
C GLU A 414 -11.39 -15.61 -25.68
N PRO A 415 -11.81 -15.30 -26.93
CA PRO A 415 -12.83 -14.32 -27.31
C PRO A 415 -14.26 -14.77 -26.99
N LEU A 416 -15.22 -13.84 -26.95
CA LEU A 416 -16.64 -14.14 -26.74
C LEU A 416 -17.28 -14.82 -27.97
N PRO A 417 -18.00 -15.95 -27.79
CA PRO A 417 -18.71 -16.64 -28.87
C PRO A 417 -19.81 -15.79 -29.52
N ASN A 418 -19.95 -15.87 -30.85
CA ASN A 418 -21.02 -15.20 -31.59
C ASN A 418 -22.03 -16.13 -32.27
N ALA A 419 -21.79 -17.44 -32.24
CA ALA A 419 -22.61 -18.46 -32.91
C ALA A 419 -23.41 -19.34 -31.93
N GLN A 420 -23.16 -19.21 -30.62
CA GLN A 420 -23.76 -20.03 -29.57
C GLN A 420 -24.08 -19.19 -28.34
N GLU A 421 -25.03 -19.66 -27.52
CA GLU A 421 -25.24 -19.14 -26.18
C GLU A 421 -24.04 -19.50 -25.29
N PHE A 422 -23.63 -18.59 -24.41
CA PHE A 422 -22.55 -18.82 -23.46
C PHE A 422 -22.86 -18.10 -22.14
N GLN A 423 -21.98 -18.26 -21.15
CA GLN A 423 -22.13 -17.62 -19.85
C GLN A 423 -21.07 -16.57 -19.58
N ILE A 424 -21.46 -15.52 -18.86
CA ILE A 424 -20.58 -14.57 -18.20
C ILE A 424 -20.95 -14.58 -16.72
N ARG A 425 -19.96 -14.76 -15.84
CA ARG A 425 -20.14 -14.59 -14.41
C ARG A 425 -19.74 -13.18 -14.01
N VAL A 426 -20.68 -12.44 -13.45
CA VAL A 426 -20.39 -11.20 -12.72
C VAL A 426 -19.94 -11.59 -11.33
N VAL A 427 -18.81 -11.06 -10.89
CA VAL A 427 -18.27 -11.24 -9.53
C VAL A 427 -18.21 -9.88 -8.85
N VAL A 428 -18.69 -9.85 -7.61
CA VAL A 428 -18.52 -8.71 -6.71
C VAL A 428 -17.81 -9.20 -5.47
N ASP A 429 -16.58 -8.78 -5.28
CA ASP A 429 -15.79 -9.05 -4.08
C ASP A 429 -15.86 -7.84 -3.12
N ASN A 430 -15.35 -8.01 -1.91
CA ASN A 430 -15.27 -6.96 -0.88
C ASN A 430 -16.62 -6.39 -0.44
N LEU A 431 -17.71 -7.16 -0.50
CA LEU A 431 -18.98 -6.79 0.13
C LEU A 431 -18.98 -7.19 1.60
N ALA A 432 -19.70 -6.45 2.45
CA ALA A 432 -20.02 -6.96 3.78
C ALA A 432 -20.87 -8.25 3.63
N PRO A 433 -20.55 -9.34 4.35
CA PRO A 433 -21.29 -10.60 4.26
C PRO A 433 -22.81 -10.40 4.39
N GLY A 434 -23.59 -11.05 3.52
CA GLY A 434 -25.04 -10.92 3.48
C GLY A 434 -25.57 -9.63 2.84
N THR A 435 -24.71 -8.69 2.46
CA THR A 435 -25.13 -7.46 1.77
C THR A 435 -25.60 -7.78 0.36
N THR A 436 -26.70 -7.14 -0.05
CA THR A 436 -27.20 -7.23 -1.41
C THR A 436 -26.87 -5.96 -2.19
N VAL A 437 -26.21 -6.11 -3.33
CA VAL A 437 -26.07 -5.06 -4.34
C VAL A 437 -27.21 -5.22 -5.35
N SER A 438 -27.99 -4.16 -5.53
CA SER A 438 -29.16 -4.15 -6.41
C SER A 438 -28.97 -3.23 -7.62
N ASP A 439 -29.91 -3.32 -8.56
CA ASP A 439 -29.97 -2.51 -9.79
C ASP A 439 -28.78 -2.66 -10.72
N LEU A 440 -28.19 -3.87 -10.73
CA LEU A 440 -27.11 -4.22 -11.64
C LEU A 440 -27.66 -4.55 -13.02
N SER A 441 -26.96 -4.11 -14.07
CA SER A 441 -27.28 -4.50 -15.46
C SER A 441 -26.01 -4.70 -16.28
N LEU A 442 -26.02 -5.73 -17.14
CA LEU A 442 -24.90 -6.12 -18.00
C LEU A 442 -25.23 -5.82 -19.47
N GLY A 443 -24.28 -5.26 -20.22
CA GLY A 443 -24.43 -5.05 -21.66
C GLY A 443 -23.12 -5.29 -22.42
N ILE A 444 -23.22 -5.54 -23.72
CA ILE A 444 -22.08 -5.68 -24.64
C ILE A 444 -22.35 -4.79 -25.84
N TYR A 445 -21.40 -3.90 -26.16
CA TYR A 445 -21.53 -2.96 -27.26
C TYR A 445 -20.27 -2.83 -28.10
N VAL A 446 -20.46 -2.53 -29.38
CA VAL A 446 -19.39 -2.24 -30.33
C VAL A 446 -19.12 -0.74 -30.41
N THR A 447 -18.06 -0.33 -31.12
CA THR A 447 -17.76 1.08 -31.39
C THR A 447 -19.00 1.86 -31.85
N GLY A 448 -19.21 3.05 -31.28
CA GLY A 448 -20.43 3.84 -31.48
C GLY A 448 -21.57 3.55 -30.49
N GLY A 449 -21.39 2.59 -29.56
CA GLY A 449 -22.32 2.37 -28.44
C GLY A 449 -23.49 1.42 -28.73
N THR A 450 -23.58 0.90 -29.95
CA THR A 450 -24.63 -0.05 -30.37
C THR A 450 -24.54 -1.34 -29.57
N GLN A 451 -25.60 -1.68 -28.83
CA GLN A 451 -25.71 -2.93 -28.09
C GLN A 451 -25.86 -4.12 -29.05
N VAL A 452 -25.11 -5.18 -28.78
CA VAL A 452 -25.04 -6.39 -29.62
C VAL A 452 -25.33 -7.68 -28.86
N ALA A 453 -25.68 -7.61 -27.57
CA ALA A 453 -26.04 -8.77 -26.76
C ALA A 453 -27.51 -8.76 -26.35
N LYS A 454 -28.06 -9.96 -26.23
CA LYS A 454 -29.21 -10.27 -25.40
C LYS A 454 -28.72 -11.02 -24.17
N ILE A 455 -29.27 -10.71 -23.02
CA ILE A 455 -29.02 -11.41 -21.77
C ILE A 455 -30.34 -12.04 -21.34
N ARG A 456 -30.33 -13.34 -21.06
CA ARG A 456 -31.54 -14.09 -20.73
C ARG A 456 -32.15 -13.60 -19.42
N ASN A 457 -33.46 -13.42 -19.39
CA ASN A 457 -34.19 -12.98 -18.20
C ASN A 457 -34.23 -14.08 -17.14
N ALA A 458 -34.53 -13.70 -15.90
CA ALA A 458 -34.62 -14.64 -14.78
C ALA A 458 -35.73 -15.70 -14.96
N ASP A 459 -36.78 -15.39 -15.71
CA ASP A 459 -37.86 -16.33 -16.09
C ASP A 459 -37.48 -17.25 -17.26
N GLY A 460 -36.25 -17.15 -17.78
CA GLY A 460 -35.76 -17.94 -18.91
C GLY A 460 -36.19 -17.41 -20.28
N SER A 461 -36.92 -16.30 -20.37
CA SER A 461 -37.26 -15.65 -21.63
C SER A 461 -36.09 -14.84 -22.21
N TRP A 462 -36.09 -14.63 -23.52
CA TRP A 462 -35.16 -13.73 -24.19
C TRP A 462 -35.79 -12.34 -24.37
N PRO A 463 -35.05 -11.24 -24.13
CA PRO A 463 -35.52 -9.91 -24.46
C PRO A 463 -35.78 -9.73 -25.95
N SER A 464 -36.71 -8.85 -26.30
CA SER A 464 -37.11 -8.58 -27.68
C SER A 464 -35.98 -7.95 -28.50
N GLY A 465 -35.23 -7.01 -27.93
CA GLY A 465 -34.11 -6.31 -28.55
C GLY A 465 -32.74 -6.63 -27.95
N TYR A 466 -31.69 -6.12 -28.58
CA TYR A 466 -30.33 -6.09 -28.03
C TYR A 466 -30.19 -4.91 -27.08
N GLY A 467 -29.61 -5.13 -25.91
CA GLY A 467 -29.61 -4.13 -24.85
C GLY A 467 -28.88 -4.58 -23.59
N TYR A 468 -28.94 -3.73 -22.56
CA TYR A 468 -28.58 -4.15 -21.22
C TYR A 468 -29.60 -5.19 -20.73
N SER A 469 -29.14 -6.09 -19.85
CA SER A 469 -30.01 -7.04 -19.15
C SER A 469 -31.09 -6.31 -18.34
N ALA A 470 -32.15 -7.05 -17.98
CA ALA A 470 -32.99 -6.64 -16.86
C ALA A 470 -32.13 -6.45 -15.59
N ASN A 471 -32.59 -5.58 -14.68
CA ASN A 471 -31.90 -5.37 -13.42
C ASN A 471 -31.83 -6.67 -12.63
N PHE A 472 -30.67 -6.97 -12.05
CA PHE A 472 -30.48 -8.08 -11.14
C PHE A 472 -29.78 -7.62 -9.86
N SER A 473 -29.79 -8.51 -8.87
CA SER A 473 -29.12 -8.29 -7.59
C SER A 473 -28.18 -9.44 -7.26
N LEU A 474 -27.23 -9.14 -6.39
CA LEU A 474 -26.17 -10.03 -5.94
C LEU A 474 -26.05 -9.94 -4.43
N THR A 475 -26.19 -11.07 -3.73
CA THR A 475 -26.02 -11.13 -2.28
C THR A 475 -24.68 -11.77 -1.95
N ALA A 476 -23.89 -11.08 -1.12
CA ALA A 476 -22.59 -11.54 -0.68
C ALA A 476 -22.72 -12.78 0.20
N ASN A 477 -21.89 -13.79 -0.07
CA ASN A 477 -21.70 -14.94 0.81
C ASN A 477 -20.95 -14.53 2.08
N SER A 478 -20.66 -15.52 2.92
CA SER A 478 -19.94 -15.32 4.19
C SER A 478 -18.49 -14.81 4.03
N GLN A 479 -17.93 -14.87 2.82
CA GLN A 479 -16.60 -14.35 2.47
C GLN A 479 -16.66 -12.94 1.83
N GLY A 480 -17.85 -12.31 1.81
CA GLY A 480 -18.02 -11.01 1.16
C GLY A 480 -18.01 -11.06 -0.38
N LYS A 481 -18.18 -12.26 -0.96
CA LYS A 481 -18.18 -12.50 -2.40
C LYS A 481 -19.58 -12.82 -2.90
N ALA A 482 -20.01 -12.14 -3.96
CA ALA A 482 -21.27 -12.41 -4.65
C ALA A 482 -21.01 -12.74 -6.12
N THR A 483 -21.72 -13.72 -6.67
CA THR A 483 -21.58 -14.10 -8.09
C THR A 483 -22.93 -14.34 -8.76
N LYS A 484 -23.06 -13.96 -10.03
CA LYS A 484 -24.23 -14.27 -10.87
C LYS A 484 -23.77 -14.68 -12.25
N ASP A 485 -24.19 -15.86 -12.66
CA ASP A 485 -23.98 -16.35 -14.02
C ASP A 485 -25.13 -15.87 -14.90
N LEU A 486 -24.80 -15.22 -16.00
CA LEU A 486 -25.72 -14.65 -16.97
C LEU A 486 -25.53 -15.35 -18.31
N THR A 487 -26.63 -15.86 -18.86
CA THR A 487 -26.63 -16.47 -20.20
C THR A 487 -26.74 -15.37 -21.25
N VAL A 488 -25.81 -15.37 -22.21
CA VAL A 488 -25.64 -14.32 -23.21
C VAL A 488 -25.79 -14.92 -24.61
N GLN A 489 -26.46 -14.16 -25.48
CA GLN A 489 -26.53 -14.41 -26.91
C GLN A 489 -26.10 -13.15 -27.66
N ILE A 490 -25.11 -13.27 -28.55
CA ILE A 490 -24.64 -12.17 -29.39
C ILE A 490 -25.46 -12.10 -30.69
N LYS A 491 -25.67 -10.88 -31.19
CA LYS A 491 -26.27 -10.62 -32.49
C LYS A 491 -25.47 -11.34 -33.59
N SER A 492 -26.14 -12.22 -34.33
CA SER A 492 -25.55 -12.95 -35.44
C SER A 492 -24.83 -12.01 -36.41
N GLY A 493 -23.63 -12.40 -36.85
CA GLY A 493 -22.76 -11.63 -37.74
C GLY A 493 -21.85 -10.61 -37.04
N THR A 494 -21.98 -10.39 -35.74
CA THR A 494 -21.08 -9.48 -34.99
C THR A 494 -19.71 -10.11 -34.80
N ASN A 495 -18.63 -9.41 -35.17
CA ASN A 495 -17.24 -9.84 -35.00
C ASN A 495 -16.35 -8.64 -34.65
N GLY A 496 -15.21 -8.90 -34.01
CA GLY A 496 -14.19 -7.89 -33.71
C GLY A 496 -14.33 -7.25 -32.33
N SER A 497 -13.75 -6.07 -32.17
CA SER A 497 -13.65 -5.38 -30.88
C SER A 497 -15.02 -4.93 -30.35
N ALA A 498 -15.23 -5.17 -29.06
CA ALA A 498 -16.40 -4.75 -28.31
C ALA A 498 -16.01 -4.38 -26.88
N ASN A 499 -17.01 -3.96 -26.10
CA ASN A 499 -16.87 -3.65 -24.69
C ASN A 499 -17.95 -4.37 -23.90
N LEU A 500 -17.54 -5.04 -22.82
CA LEU A 500 -18.42 -5.60 -21.79
C LEU A 500 -18.57 -4.57 -20.68
N ARG A 501 -19.80 -4.24 -20.30
CA ARG A 501 -20.07 -3.21 -19.28
C ARG A 501 -21.08 -3.66 -18.24
N LEU A 502 -20.71 -3.45 -16.98
CA LEU A 502 -21.59 -3.53 -15.82
C LEU A 502 -21.99 -2.12 -15.38
N LYS A 503 -23.27 -1.93 -15.10
CA LYS A 503 -23.85 -0.71 -14.54
C LYS A 503 -24.58 -0.98 -13.25
N GLN A 504 -24.72 0.05 -12.42
CA GLN A 504 -25.62 0.08 -11.25
C GLN A 504 -26.48 1.34 -11.31
N ALA A 505 -27.81 1.18 -11.27
CA ALA A 505 -28.77 2.29 -11.34
C ALA A 505 -28.47 3.26 -12.51
N GLY A 506 -27.99 2.72 -13.64
CA GLY A 506 -27.62 3.49 -14.85
C GLY A 506 -26.19 4.01 -14.90
N ASN A 507 -25.48 4.09 -13.77
CA ASN A 507 -24.08 4.53 -13.70
C ASN A 507 -23.12 3.40 -14.10
N ASN A 508 -22.02 3.75 -14.76
CA ASN A 508 -21.00 2.77 -15.16
C ASN A 508 -20.20 2.32 -13.94
N LEU A 509 -20.14 1.01 -13.67
CA LEU A 509 -19.29 0.45 -12.61
C LEU A 509 -17.98 -0.09 -13.17
N LYS A 510 -18.05 -0.89 -14.23
CA LYS A 510 -16.89 -1.51 -14.87
C LYS A 510 -17.11 -1.63 -16.36
N THR A 511 -16.10 -1.27 -17.15
CA THR A 511 -16.02 -1.56 -18.58
C THR A 511 -14.73 -2.33 -18.85
N GLU A 512 -14.81 -3.38 -19.65
CA GLU A 512 -13.68 -4.18 -20.10
C GLU A 512 -13.72 -4.30 -21.63
N ALA A 513 -12.59 -4.06 -22.29
CA ALA A 513 -12.45 -4.31 -23.72
C ALA A 513 -12.40 -5.82 -23.97
N VAL A 514 -13.15 -6.30 -24.97
CA VAL A 514 -13.29 -7.73 -25.29
C VAL A 514 -13.31 -7.93 -26.81
N THR A 515 -13.05 -9.14 -27.27
CA THR A 515 -13.17 -9.50 -28.69
C THR A 515 -14.32 -10.49 -28.89
N ILE A 516 -15.11 -10.29 -29.96
CA ILE A 516 -16.18 -11.21 -30.38
C ILE A 516 -15.70 -11.99 -31.60
N SER A 517 -15.87 -13.31 -31.60
CA SER A 517 -15.45 -14.19 -32.71
C SER A 517 -16.32 -15.44 -32.85
N ASN A 518 -16.25 -16.07 -34.03
CA ASN A 518 -16.90 -17.35 -34.28
C ASN A 518 -16.08 -18.50 -33.69
N VAL A 519 -16.25 -18.72 -32.39
CA VAL A 519 -15.66 -19.81 -31.63
C VAL A 519 -16.76 -20.60 -30.91
N PRO A 520 -16.58 -21.92 -30.68
CA PRO A 520 -17.49 -22.68 -29.82
C PRO A 520 -17.54 -22.10 -28.41
N ALA A 521 -18.73 -22.14 -27.80
CA ALA A 521 -18.89 -21.75 -26.40
C ALA A 521 -18.22 -22.79 -25.48
N GLN A 522 -17.44 -22.30 -24.52
CA GLN A 522 -16.83 -23.10 -23.48
C GLN A 522 -17.54 -22.88 -22.13
N PRO A 523 -17.50 -23.85 -21.20
CA PRO A 523 -17.91 -23.62 -19.82
C PRO A 523 -17.13 -22.46 -19.21
N LEU A 524 -17.72 -21.80 -18.21
CA LEU A 524 -16.98 -20.81 -17.42
C LEU A 524 -15.75 -21.46 -16.77
N PRO A 525 -14.56 -20.82 -16.85
CA PRO A 525 -13.35 -21.31 -16.20
C PRO A 525 -13.41 -21.29 -14.67
#